data_AF-A0A5T1YTF3-F1
#
_entry.id   AF-A0A5T1YTF3-F1
#
_cell.length_a   1.000
_cell.length_b   1.000
_cell.length_c   1.000
_cell.angle_alpha   90.00
_cell.angle_beta   90.00
_cell.angle_gamma   90.00
#
_symmetry.space_group_name_H-M   'P 1'
#
loop_
_entity.id
_entity.type
_entity.pdbx_description
1 polymer ?
#
loop_
_entity_poly.entity_id
_entity_poly.type
_entity_poly.pdbx_seq_one_letter_code
_entity_poly.pdbx_strand_id
1 'polypeptide(L)'
;MAYSIAFCETILAPVTPSNTARAGAIINPIVQAISRSFKSTLEDGTQNKIGTYLSLVNFQANPISSAMFITATAPNPLVVDLVAQATNLEVHLTWGQWALGMFLPSIAAMLLMPLVIYFLSPPEIKSTPNAKIFAKGKLEELGAMKGGEKIMLGFLYCFCFYGQGLWVNLPLLWDLGKFLL
;
A
#
# COMPACT_ATOMS: atom_id res chain seq x y z
N MET A 1 4.45 15.03 -0.52
CA MET A 1 3.37 14.51 -1.37
C MET A 1 3.71 13.14 -1.94
N ALA A 2 4.71 13.00 -2.82
CA ALA A 2 5.12 11.69 -3.36
C ALA A 2 5.42 10.62 -2.29
N TYR A 3 6.23 10.96 -1.28
CA TYR A 3 6.48 10.06 -0.15
C TYR A 3 5.22 9.68 0.64
N SER A 4 4.23 10.57 0.71
CA SER A 4 2.96 10.29 1.37
C SER A 4 2.17 9.23 0.59
N ILE A 5 2.19 9.28 -0.75
CA ILE A 5 1.60 8.26 -1.61
C ILE A 5 2.31 6.92 -1.38
N ALA A 6 3.64 6.88 -1.48
CA ALA A 6 4.44 5.69 -1.26
C ALA A 6 4.20 5.06 0.14
N PHE A 7 4.06 5.89 1.15
CA PHE A 7 3.75 5.46 2.51
C PHE A 7 2.33 4.90 2.65
N CYS A 8 1.32 5.58 2.12
CA CYS A 8 -0.06 5.07 2.10
C CYS A 8 -0.13 3.71 1.41
N GLU A 9 0.55 3.57 0.28
CA GLU A 9 0.64 2.34 -0.48
C GLU A 9 1.22 1.19 0.39
N THR A 10 2.33 1.47 1.08
CA THR A 10 3.00 0.54 2.00
C THR A 10 2.08 0.07 3.14
N ILE A 11 1.29 0.97 3.73
CA ILE A 11 0.33 0.64 4.79
C ILE A 11 -0.80 -0.25 4.27
N LEU A 12 -1.25 -0.03 3.04
CA LEU A 12 -2.34 -0.80 2.43
C LEU A 12 -1.90 -2.21 2.02
N ALA A 13 -0.61 -2.41 1.73
CA ALA A 13 -0.04 -3.66 1.22
C ALA A 13 -0.35 -4.92 2.03
N PRO A 14 -0.16 -4.96 3.37
CA PRO A 14 -0.42 -6.18 4.13
C PRO A 14 -1.91 -6.54 4.22
N VAL A 15 -2.82 -5.58 4.00
CA VAL A 15 -4.27 -5.75 4.22
C VAL A 15 -5.03 -6.03 2.94
N THR A 16 -4.62 -5.43 1.82
CA THR A 16 -5.34 -5.55 0.55
C THR A 16 -4.55 -6.45 -0.40
N PRO A 17 -4.99 -7.71 -0.62
CA PRO A 17 -4.25 -8.72 -1.39
C PRO A 17 -4.42 -8.54 -2.92
N SER A 18 -4.38 -7.30 -3.39
CA SER A 18 -4.51 -6.98 -4.81
C SER A 18 -3.78 -5.68 -5.12
N ASN A 19 -2.76 -5.80 -5.96
CA ASN A 19 -1.98 -4.68 -6.48
C ASN A 19 -2.87 -3.70 -7.28
N THR A 20 -3.76 -4.21 -8.14
CA THR A 20 -4.71 -3.42 -8.94
C THR A 20 -5.72 -2.67 -8.06
N ALA A 21 -6.24 -3.31 -7.01
CA ALA A 21 -7.16 -2.64 -6.08
C ALA A 21 -6.46 -1.48 -5.35
N ARG A 22 -5.23 -1.70 -4.87
CA ARG A 22 -4.46 -0.67 -4.17
C ARG A 22 -4.09 0.50 -5.08
N ALA A 23 -3.37 0.25 -6.17
CA ALA A 23 -2.88 1.32 -7.04
C ALA A 23 -4.01 2.00 -7.82
N GLY A 24 -4.97 1.23 -8.35
CA GLY A 24 -6.00 1.72 -9.25
C GLY A 24 -7.26 2.21 -8.56
N ALA A 25 -7.80 1.47 -7.59
CA ALA A 25 -9.07 1.83 -6.97
C ALA A 25 -8.90 2.75 -5.75
N ILE A 26 -7.85 2.55 -4.94
CA ILE A 26 -7.66 3.32 -3.71
C ILE A 26 -6.79 4.56 -3.94
N ILE A 27 -5.58 4.40 -4.47
CA ILE A 27 -4.60 5.49 -4.53
C ILE A 27 -4.80 6.41 -5.75
N ASN A 28 -5.11 5.87 -6.92
CA ASN A 28 -5.22 6.67 -8.15
C ASN A 28 -6.28 7.80 -8.07
N PRO A 29 -7.49 7.62 -7.50
CA PRO A 29 -8.42 8.74 -7.30
C PRO A 29 -7.86 9.85 -6.41
N ILE A 30 -7.06 9.50 -5.40
CA ILE A 30 -6.38 10.47 -4.52
C ILE A 30 -5.33 11.25 -5.32
N VAL A 31 -4.52 10.56 -6.14
CA VAL A 31 -3.54 11.19 -7.04
C VAL A 31 -4.23 12.15 -8.00
N GLN A 32 -5.36 11.76 -8.60
CA GLN A 32 -6.12 12.62 -9.49
C GLN A 32 -6.71 13.83 -8.77
N ALA A 33 -7.26 13.67 -7.57
CA ALA A 33 -7.79 14.77 -6.78
C ALA A 33 -6.71 15.81 -6.41
N ILE A 34 -5.52 15.34 -6.03
CA ILE A 34 -4.36 16.20 -5.78
C ILE A 34 -3.97 16.92 -7.08
N SER A 35 -3.81 16.19 -8.18
CA SER A 35 -3.39 16.75 -9.47
C SER A 35 -4.34 17.83 -9.96
N ARG A 36 -5.66 17.61 -9.87
CA ARG A 36 -6.70 18.60 -10.20
C ARG A 36 -6.63 19.84 -9.31
N SER A 37 -6.37 19.68 -8.01
CA SER A 37 -6.19 20.81 -7.07
C SER A 37 -5.02 21.71 -7.46
N PHE A 38 -4.00 21.16 -8.13
CA PHE A 38 -2.86 21.89 -8.68
C PHE A 38 -3.02 22.32 -10.15
N LYS A 39 -4.23 22.18 -10.73
CA LYS A 39 -4.49 22.45 -12.15
C LYS A 39 -3.51 21.70 -13.06
N SER A 40 -3.28 20.44 -12.73
CA SER A 40 -2.45 19.49 -13.48
C SER A 40 -3.34 18.36 -13.98
N THR A 41 -3.75 18.48 -15.23
CA THR A 41 -4.78 17.67 -15.90
C THR A 41 -4.27 17.26 -17.29
N LEU A 42 -4.71 16.10 -17.75
CA LEU A 42 -4.39 15.60 -19.10
C LEU A 42 -5.14 16.41 -20.16
N GLU A 43 -6.38 16.79 -19.85
CA GLU A 43 -7.28 17.53 -20.73
C GLU A 43 -6.72 18.91 -21.11
N ASP A 44 -6.05 19.57 -20.17
CA ASP A 44 -5.47 20.90 -20.38
C ASP A 44 -4.00 20.83 -20.85
N GLY A 45 -3.45 19.63 -21.07
CA GLY A 45 -2.02 19.45 -21.42
C GLY A 45 -1.05 19.80 -20.29
N THR A 46 -1.53 19.96 -19.06
CA THR A 46 -0.76 20.43 -17.89
C THR A 46 -0.35 19.30 -16.94
N GLN A 47 -0.45 18.04 -17.37
CA GLN A 47 -0.13 16.86 -16.58
C GLN A 47 1.28 16.88 -15.96
N ASN A 48 2.24 17.54 -16.61
CA ASN A 48 3.64 17.58 -16.15
C ASN A 48 3.87 18.53 -14.96
N LYS A 49 2.89 19.38 -14.60
CA LYS A 49 3.01 20.25 -13.42
C LYS A 49 3.24 19.44 -12.14
N ILE A 50 2.46 18.39 -11.94
CA ILE A 50 2.63 17.47 -10.81
C ILE A 50 1.99 16.09 -11.05
N GLY A 51 0.96 16.00 -11.90
CA GLY A 51 0.16 14.78 -12.06
C GLY A 51 0.93 13.60 -12.65
N THR A 52 1.77 13.82 -13.67
CA THR A 52 2.63 12.78 -14.25
C THR A 52 3.56 12.19 -13.19
N TYR A 53 4.25 13.06 -12.44
CA TYR A 53 5.16 12.66 -11.37
C TYR A 53 4.48 11.82 -10.28
N LEU A 54 3.33 12.27 -9.76
CA LEU A 54 2.60 11.54 -8.71
C LEU A 54 2.02 10.21 -9.22
N SER A 55 1.58 10.16 -10.48
CA SER A 55 1.07 8.94 -11.11
C SER A 55 2.17 7.89 -11.28
N LEU A 56 3.37 8.31 -11.70
CA LEU A 56 4.54 7.44 -11.79
C LEU A 56 4.97 6.91 -10.43
N VAL A 57 4.98 7.78 -9.40
CA VAL A 57 5.28 7.34 -8.03
C VAL A 57 4.26 6.33 -7.51
N ASN A 58 2.96 6.53 -7.75
CA ASN A 58 1.92 5.55 -7.41
C ASN A 58 2.16 4.21 -8.11
N PHE A 59 2.41 4.25 -9.42
CA PHE A 59 2.65 3.06 -10.22
C PHE A 59 3.86 2.26 -9.72
N GLN A 60 4.96 2.93 -9.35
CA GLN A 60 6.19 2.27 -8.89
C GLN A 60 6.18 1.90 -7.41
N ALA A 61 5.44 2.61 -6.56
CA ALA A 61 5.29 2.22 -5.15
C ALA A 61 4.60 0.86 -5.00
N ASN A 62 3.64 0.58 -5.88
CA ASN A 62 2.81 -0.62 -5.83
C ASN A 62 3.56 -1.96 -5.98
N PRO A 63 4.48 -2.17 -6.95
CA PRO A 63 5.29 -3.37 -6.99
C PRO A 63 6.27 -3.47 -5.82
N ILE A 64 6.86 -2.35 -5.38
CA ILE A 64 7.82 -2.33 -4.27
C ILE A 64 7.16 -2.82 -2.98
N SER A 65 5.98 -2.32 -2.64
CA SER A 65 5.24 -2.78 -1.48
C SER A 65 4.64 -4.18 -1.65
N SER A 66 4.30 -4.57 -2.89
CA SER A 66 3.81 -5.92 -3.18
C SER A 66 4.89 -6.94 -2.85
N ALA A 67 6.17 -6.61 -3.00
CA ALA A 67 7.28 -7.47 -2.61
C ALA A 67 7.49 -7.54 -1.09
N MET A 68 7.12 -6.50 -0.34
CA MET A 68 7.35 -6.43 1.11
C MET A 68 6.60 -7.49 1.92
N PHE A 69 5.39 -7.87 1.48
CA PHE A 69 4.50 -8.72 2.26
C PHE A 69 4.00 -9.91 1.44
N ILE A 70 4.03 -11.11 2.02
CA ILE A 70 3.51 -12.32 1.37
C ILE A 70 2.03 -12.13 0.97
N THR A 71 1.24 -11.40 1.77
CA THR A 71 -0.19 -11.24 1.53
C THR A 71 -0.55 -10.16 0.50
N ALA A 72 0.42 -9.35 0.03
CA ALA A 72 0.11 -8.18 -0.79
C ALA A 72 -0.30 -8.53 -2.24
N THR A 73 0.08 -9.71 -2.74
CA THR A 73 -0.27 -10.16 -4.09
C THR A 73 -0.25 -11.68 -4.20
N ALA A 74 -1.09 -12.24 -5.08
CA ALA A 74 -1.25 -13.69 -5.25
C ALA A 74 0.02 -14.47 -5.65
N PRO A 75 0.99 -13.91 -6.39
CA PRO A 75 2.24 -14.60 -6.69
C PRO A 75 3.13 -14.88 -5.47
N ASN A 76 3.01 -14.12 -4.38
CA ASN A 76 3.94 -14.27 -3.27
C ASN A 76 3.73 -15.57 -2.46
N PRO A 77 2.50 -15.96 -2.09
CA PRO A 77 2.26 -17.29 -1.50
C PRO A 77 2.70 -18.42 -2.43
N LEU A 78 2.53 -18.26 -3.74
CA LEU A 78 3.00 -19.25 -4.71
C LEU A 78 4.52 -19.44 -4.65
N VAL A 79 5.30 -18.37 -4.47
CA VAL A 79 6.76 -18.48 -4.28
C VAL A 79 7.08 -19.25 -2.99
N VAL A 80 6.36 -18.99 -1.89
CA VAL A 80 6.53 -19.71 -0.62
C VAL A 80 6.28 -21.21 -0.82
N ASP A 81 5.19 -21.56 -1.50
CA ASP A 81 4.82 -22.95 -1.76
C ASP A 81 5.84 -23.66 -2.66
N LEU A 82 6.33 -22.98 -3.71
CA LEU A 82 7.34 -23.52 -4.62
C LEU A 82 8.69 -23.75 -3.92
N VAL A 83 9.10 -22.85 -3.03
CA VAL A 83 10.34 -23.02 -2.24
C VAL A 83 10.22 -24.20 -1.29
N ALA A 84 9.07 -24.36 -0.63
CA ALA A 84 8.81 -25.50 0.25
C ALA A 84 8.87 -26.83 -0.54
N GLN A 85 8.25 -26.88 -1.73
CA GLN A 85 8.28 -28.06 -2.60
C GLN A 85 9.69 -28.38 -3.11
N ALA A 86 10.44 -27.36 -3.57
CA ALA A 86 11.79 -27.55 -4.11
C ALA A 86 12.82 -28.00 -3.07
N THR A 87 12.58 -27.72 -1.79
CA THR A 87 13.47 -28.07 -0.68
C THR A 87 13.03 -29.32 0.07
N ASN A 88 12.08 -30.10 -0.46
CA ASN A 88 11.47 -31.25 0.24
C ASN A 88 10.97 -30.88 1.66
N LEU A 89 10.40 -29.68 1.82
CA LEU A 89 9.90 -29.14 3.08
C LEU A 89 10.99 -28.85 4.15
N GLU A 90 12.28 -28.84 3.78
CA GLU A 90 13.34 -28.42 4.71
C GLU A 90 13.30 -26.91 5.00
N VAL A 91 12.81 -26.10 4.05
CA VAL A 91 12.72 -24.65 4.19
C VAL A 91 11.26 -24.20 4.09
N HIS A 92 10.73 -23.72 5.22
CA HIS A 92 9.42 -23.08 5.29
C HIS A 92 9.58 -21.57 5.52
N LEU A 93 9.27 -20.78 4.49
CA LEU A 93 9.26 -19.32 4.60
C LEU A 93 8.01 -18.87 5.35
N THR A 94 8.19 -18.50 6.62
CA THR A 94 7.13 -17.86 7.40
C THR A 94 6.89 -16.43 6.93
N TRP A 95 5.69 -15.90 7.23
CA TRP A 95 5.37 -14.50 7.00
C TRP A 95 6.41 -13.53 7.58
N GLY A 96 6.88 -13.80 8.80
CA GLY A 96 7.90 -12.99 9.46
C GLY A 96 9.26 -13.04 8.78
N GLN A 97 9.71 -14.22 8.31
CA GLN A 97 10.99 -14.35 7.61
C GLN A 97 10.98 -13.64 6.25
N TRP A 98 9.90 -13.78 5.48
CA TRP A 98 9.75 -13.04 4.22
C TRP A 98 9.74 -11.55 4.48
N ALA A 99 8.92 -11.10 5.44
CA ALA A 99 8.83 -9.69 5.79
C ALA A 99 10.23 -9.18 6.19
N LEU A 100 10.95 -9.84 7.09
CA LEU A 100 12.31 -9.42 7.46
C LEU A 100 13.28 -9.39 6.26
N GLY A 101 13.24 -10.40 5.38
CA GLY A 101 14.11 -10.50 4.22
C GLY A 101 13.82 -9.44 3.14
N MET A 102 12.54 -9.11 2.93
CA MET A 102 12.09 -8.21 1.87
C MET A 102 11.85 -6.77 2.35
N PHE A 103 11.63 -6.54 3.64
CA PHE A 103 11.31 -5.23 4.18
C PHE A 103 12.47 -4.26 4.04
N LEU A 104 13.69 -4.67 4.42
CA LEU A 104 14.87 -3.80 4.38
C LEU A 104 15.21 -3.33 2.95
N PRO A 105 15.34 -4.22 1.93
CA PRO A 105 15.60 -3.77 0.57
C PRO A 105 14.44 -2.96 -0.01
N SER A 106 13.20 -3.30 0.35
CA SER A 106 12.03 -2.59 -0.17
C SER A 106 11.87 -1.21 0.45
N ILE A 107 12.23 -0.99 1.72
CA ILE A 107 12.24 0.36 2.31
C ILE A 107 13.28 1.23 1.62
N ALA A 108 14.49 0.70 1.38
CA ALA A 108 15.50 1.41 0.64
C ALA A 108 15.00 1.79 -0.76
N ALA A 109 14.39 0.85 -1.48
CA ALA A 109 13.76 1.11 -2.77
C ALA A 109 12.62 2.13 -2.68
N MET A 110 11.78 2.08 -1.64
CA MET A 110 10.64 2.99 -1.45
C MET A 110 11.10 4.42 -1.13
N LEU A 111 12.24 4.59 -0.45
CA LEU A 111 12.85 5.89 -0.18
C LEU A 111 13.55 6.47 -1.41
N LEU A 112 14.24 5.62 -2.19
CA LEU A 112 14.98 6.03 -3.39
C LEU A 112 14.07 6.27 -4.59
N MET A 113 13.01 5.48 -4.77
CA MET A 113 12.15 5.52 -5.95
C MET A 113 11.59 6.92 -6.24
N PRO A 114 10.99 7.65 -5.27
CA PRO A 114 10.49 8.99 -5.54
C PRO A 114 11.58 9.96 -6.00
N LEU A 115 12.82 9.81 -5.51
CA LEU A 115 13.96 10.62 -5.97
C LEU A 115 14.33 10.28 -7.41
N VAL A 116 14.41 8.99 -7.75
CA VAL A 116 14.71 8.55 -9.12
C VAL A 116 13.66 9.08 -10.09
N ILE A 117 12.38 8.94 -9.75
CA ILE A 117 11.28 9.45 -10.58
C ILE A 117 11.31 10.99 -10.66
N TYR A 118 11.75 11.69 -9.61
CA TYR A 118 11.89 13.14 -9.63
C TYR A 118 12.94 13.61 -10.66
N PHE A 119 14.00 12.83 -10.88
CA PHE A 119 14.98 13.14 -11.92
C PHE A 119 14.51 12.75 -13.33
N LEU A 120 13.76 11.66 -13.47
CA LEU A 120 13.25 11.20 -14.77
C LEU A 120 12.08 12.02 -15.29
N SER A 121 11.18 12.43 -14.41
CA SER A 121 9.99 13.23 -14.72
C SER A 121 9.85 14.33 -13.68
N PRO A 122 10.69 15.39 -13.76
CA PRO A 122 10.69 16.46 -12.79
C PRO A 122 9.37 17.23 -12.87
N PRO A 123 8.62 17.36 -11.75
CA PRO A 123 7.42 18.18 -11.72
C PRO A 123 7.79 19.67 -11.86
N GLU A 124 6.99 20.43 -12.60
CA GLU A 124 7.15 21.89 -12.69
C GLU A 124 6.87 22.56 -11.33
N ILE A 125 5.89 22.04 -10.57
CA ILE A 125 5.54 22.52 -9.24
C ILE A 125 6.38 21.77 -8.20
N LYS A 126 7.42 22.44 -7.70
CA LYS A 126 8.38 21.87 -6.72
C LYS A 126 8.16 22.32 -5.29
N SER A 127 7.47 23.45 -5.08
CA SER A 127 7.19 23.99 -3.76
C SER A 127 5.71 24.32 -3.61
N THR A 128 5.15 23.94 -2.47
CA THR A 128 3.79 24.29 -2.07
C THR A 128 3.86 24.99 -0.72
N PRO A 129 4.15 26.30 -0.68
CA PRO A 129 4.44 27.03 0.56
C PRO A 129 3.32 26.94 1.60
N ASN A 130 2.06 26.80 1.14
CA ASN A 130 0.88 26.71 2.00
C ASN A 130 0.29 25.29 2.11
N ALA A 131 1.05 24.23 1.84
CA ALA A 131 0.54 22.85 1.85
C ALA A 131 -0.15 22.46 3.17
N LYS A 132 0.40 22.88 4.31
CA LYS A 132 -0.17 22.58 5.63
C LYS A 132 -1.51 23.27 5.84
N ILE A 133 -1.61 24.54 5.44
CA ILE A 133 -2.84 25.34 5.56
C ILE A 133 -3.92 24.76 4.64
N PHE A 134 -3.55 24.44 3.39
CA PHE A 134 -4.44 23.80 2.43
C PHE A 134 -4.97 22.45 2.95
N ALA A 135 -4.09 21.59 3.48
CA ALA A 135 -4.48 20.31 4.04
C ALA A 135 -5.41 20.45 5.25
N LYS A 136 -5.14 21.41 6.16
CA LYS A 136 -6.04 21.72 7.29
C LYS A 136 -7.39 22.21 6.81
N GLY A 137 -7.45 23.12 5.83
CA GLY A 137 -8.70 23.59 5.26
C GLY A 137 -9.54 22.44 4.66
N LYS A 138 -8.91 21.53 3.92
CA LYS A 138 -9.60 20.32 3.41
C LYS A 138 -10.05 19.36 4.50
N LEU A 139 -9.29 19.23 5.58
CA LEU A 139 -9.71 18.43 6.74
C LEU A 139 -10.90 19.05 7.47
N GLU A 140 -10.92 20.38 7.60
CA GLU A 140 -12.05 21.12 8.17
C GLU A 140 -13.31 21.00 7.31
N GLU A 141 -13.18 21.06 5.97
CA GLU A 141 -14.29 20.80 5.03
C GLU A 141 -14.87 19.38 5.18
N LEU A 142 -14.05 18.37 5.49
CA LEU A 142 -14.51 16.99 5.71
C LEU A 142 -15.28 16.84 7.04
N GLY A 143 -14.97 17.68 8.03
CA GLY A 143 -15.63 17.67 9.34
C GLY A 143 -15.24 16.48 10.22
N ALA A 144 -16.02 16.26 11.28
CA ALA A 144 -15.77 15.17 12.23
C ALA A 144 -16.04 13.80 11.60
N MET A 145 -15.20 12.83 11.94
CA MET A 145 -15.30 11.45 11.44
C MET A 145 -16.66 10.83 11.79
N LYS A 146 -17.35 10.33 10.77
CA LYS A 146 -18.66 9.69 10.89
C LYS A 146 -18.56 8.36 11.62
N GLY A 147 -19.66 7.92 12.23
CA GLY A 147 -19.71 6.63 12.94
C GLY A 147 -19.27 5.44 12.07
N GLY A 148 -19.66 5.43 10.79
CA GLY A 148 -19.26 4.37 9.85
C GLY A 148 -17.75 4.33 9.58
N GLU A 149 -17.09 5.49 9.48
CA GLU A 149 -15.63 5.56 9.29
C GLU A 149 -14.89 5.04 10.52
N LYS A 150 -15.40 5.33 11.72
CA LYS A 150 -14.86 4.78 12.99
C LYS A 150 -15.01 3.27 13.07
N ILE A 151 -16.16 2.74 12.66
CA ILE A 151 -16.40 1.29 12.62
C ILE A 151 -15.45 0.62 11.62
N MET A 152 -15.27 1.20 10.44
CA MET A 152 -14.33 0.69 9.43
C MET A 152 -12.89 0.67 9.95
N LEU A 153 -12.43 1.75 10.59
CA LEU A 153 -11.10 1.80 11.21
C LEU A 153 -10.95 0.78 12.34
N GLY A 154 -11.99 0.61 13.16
CA GLY A 154 -12.03 -0.42 14.20
C GLY A 154 -11.91 -1.83 13.62
N PHE A 155 -12.66 -2.13 12.54
CA PHE A 155 -12.57 -3.41 11.85
C PHE A 155 -11.17 -3.63 11.24
N LEU A 156 -10.60 -2.62 10.59
CA LEU A 156 -9.25 -2.67 10.02
C LEU A 156 -8.20 -2.95 11.11
N TYR A 157 -8.29 -2.25 12.23
CA TYR A 157 -7.42 -2.46 13.39
C TYR A 157 -7.57 -3.89 13.92
N CYS A 158 -8.80 -4.35 14.14
CA CYS A 158 -9.05 -5.72 14.60
C CYS A 158 -8.51 -6.76 13.61
N PHE A 159 -8.68 -6.57 12.30
CA PHE A 159 -8.17 -7.49 11.29
C PHE A 159 -6.63 -7.53 11.26
N CYS A 160 -5.97 -6.37 11.37
CA CYS A 160 -4.50 -6.29 11.37
C CYS A 160 -3.88 -6.91 12.63
N PHE A 161 -4.49 -6.73 13.80
CA PHE A 161 -3.93 -7.18 15.08
C PHE A 161 -4.44 -8.56 15.52
N TYR A 162 -5.71 -8.89 15.30
CA TYR A 162 -6.32 -10.15 15.73
C TYR A 162 -6.55 -11.14 14.57
N GLY A 163 -6.72 -10.65 13.34
CA GLY A 163 -6.86 -11.50 12.16
C GLY A 163 -5.63 -12.40 11.97
N GLN A 164 -4.41 -11.87 12.09
CA GLN A 164 -3.21 -12.71 11.96
C GLN A 164 -3.17 -13.89 12.95
N GLY A 165 -3.69 -13.71 14.18
CA GLY A 165 -3.83 -14.79 15.15
C GLY A 165 -4.95 -15.78 14.82
N LEU A 166 -6.08 -15.31 14.27
CA LEU A 166 -7.20 -16.16 13.90
C LEU A 166 -6.94 -17.00 12.65
N TRP A 167 -6.24 -16.48 11.64
CA TRP A 167 -5.92 -17.23 10.42
C TRP A 167 -4.86 -18.30 10.67
N VAL A 168 -3.94 -18.07 11.62
CA VAL A 168 -3.00 -19.09 12.12
C VAL A 168 -3.72 -20.18 12.93
N ASN A 169 -4.81 -19.85 13.63
CA ASN A 169 -5.59 -20.80 14.44
C ASN A 169 -6.83 -21.38 13.74
N LEU A 170 -7.18 -20.94 12.54
CA LEU A 170 -8.32 -21.46 11.79
C LEU A 170 -8.13 -22.94 11.38
N PRO A 171 -6.91 -23.41 11.01
CA PRO A 171 -6.64 -24.83 10.87
C PRO A 171 -6.82 -25.58 12.19
N LEU A 172 -6.42 -24.97 13.31
CA LEU A 172 -6.56 -25.55 14.66
C LEU A 172 -8.03 -25.70 15.09
N LEU A 173 -8.89 -24.75 14.74
CA LEU A 173 -10.33 -24.79 14.98
C LEU A 173 -11.04 -25.80 14.06
N TRP A 174 -10.57 -25.93 12.82
CA TRP A 174 -11.05 -26.94 11.88
C TRP A 174 -10.71 -28.37 12.35
N ASP A 175 -9.52 -28.57 12.92
CA ASP A 175 -9.11 -29.86 13.49
C ASP A 175 -9.80 -30.17 14.83
N LEU A 176 -10.06 -29.17 15.68
CA LEU A 176 -10.89 -29.33 16.89
C LEU A 176 -12.34 -29.72 16.56
N GLY A 177 -12.90 -29.18 15.47
CA GLY A 177 -14.24 -29.55 14.99
C GLY A 177 -14.38 -31.00 14.52
N LYS A 178 -13.27 -31.61 14.08
CA LYS A 178 -13.20 -33.05 13.73
C LYS A 178 -12.97 -33.97 14.93
N PHE A 179 -12.56 -33.43 16.07
CA PHE A 179 -12.34 -34.18 17.31
C PHE A 179 -13.60 -34.26 18.20
N LEU A 180 -14.61 -33.43 17.89
CA LEU A 180 -15.88 -33.32 18.61
C LEU A 180 -17.07 -33.93 17.85
N LEU A 181 -16.83 -34.58 16.71
CA LEU A 181 -17.75 -35.42 15.93
C LEU A 181 -17.15 -36.80 15.74
#